data_AF-A0A8X6KKL3-F1
#
_entry.id   AF-A0A8X6KKL3-F1
#
_cell.length_a   1.000
_cell.length_b   1.000
_cell.length_c   1.000
_cell.angle_alpha   90.00
_cell.angle_beta   90.00
_cell.angle_gamma   90.00
#
_symmetry.space_group_name_H-M   'P 1'
#
loop_
_entity.id
_entity.type
_entity.pdbx_description
1 polymer ?
#
loop_
_entity_poly.entity_id
_entity_poly.type
_entity_poly.pdbx_seq_one_letter_code
_entity_poly.pdbx_strand_id
1 'polypeptide(L)'
;MFRNVKKEDLVTVLVEMGEIVDPGMNLVYLKQKLIQSKAYLEDEEFVCDFSDTTIEDRMEEEKRRKREEEHRMKMEKYRKETENETRMRKARLKAEEETRLNVEEKTRLKAEEETRLKAGEETRLKAGEQARLKAEEEARLKAEEEARFKAEEERRKNERIALEEEMRLKKERWLVEEQIRHVQEKHKMSMKTEVLTRKRMNEQNQLLNKEQEKSDEDMEVPQAIKKVVVFKSEQVHA
;
A
#
# COMPACT_ATOMS: atom_id res chain seq x y z
N MET A 1 -26.96 40.76 -103.17
CA MET A 1 -28.19 40.42 -102.45
C MET A 1 -28.04 39.49 -101.24
N PHE A 2 -27.01 38.64 -101.07
CA PHE A 2 -27.02 37.66 -99.95
C PHE A 2 -25.68 37.57 -99.20
N ARG A 3 -25.38 38.53 -98.31
CA ARG A 3 -24.18 38.52 -97.45
C ARG A 3 -24.50 37.81 -96.13
N ASN A 4 -23.59 36.95 -95.63
CA ASN A 4 -23.73 36.19 -94.37
C ASN A 4 -24.89 35.19 -94.28
N VAL A 5 -25.51 34.86 -95.42
CA VAL A 5 -26.59 33.86 -95.50
C VAL A 5 -26.02 32.45 -95.40
N LYS A 6 -26.51 31.68 -94.42
CA LYS A 6 -26.18 30.27 -94.27
C LYS A 6 -27.11 29.39 -95.09
N LYS A 7 -26.76 28.11 -95.20
CA LYS A 7 -27.56 27.13 -95.93
C LYS A 7 -28.95 27.00 -95.31
N GLU A 8 -29.01 27.01 -93.99
CA GLU A 8 -30.23 26.89 -93.21
C GLU A 8 -31.18 28.06 -93.49
N ASP A 9 -30.66 29.29 -93.57
CA ASP A 9 -31.47 30.50 -93.86
C ASP A 9 -32.16 30.40 -95.23
N LEU A 10 -31.43 30.00 -96.28
CA LEU A 10 -32.00 29.85 -97.63
C LEU A 10 -32.99 28.69 -97.72
N VAL A 11 -32.75 27.61 -96.97
CA VAL A 11 -33.68 26.47 -96.91
C VAL A 11 -34.99 26.94 -96.27
N THR A 12 -34.92 27.66 -95.15
CA THR A 12 -36.10 28.22 -94.47
C THR A 12 -36.88 29.14 -95.40
N VAL A 13 -36.20 30.12 -96.02
CA VAL A 13 -36.80 31.08 -96.94
C VAL A 13 -37.51 30.40 -98.12
N LEU A 14 -36.84 29.45 -98.78
CA LEU A 14 -37.41 28.70 -99.91
C LEU A 14 -38.60 27.81 -99.49
N VAL A 15 -38.53 27.14 -98.35
CA VAL A 15 -39.61 26.30 -97.84
C VAL A 15 -40.84 27.13 -97.48
N GLU A 16 -40.66 28.30 -96.86
CA GLU A 16 -41.75 29.22 -96.51
C GLU A 16 -42.42 29.85 -97.74
N MET A 17 -41.69 29.99 -98.84
CA MET A 17 -42.26 30.38 -100.16
C MET A 17 -42.94 29.21 -100.90
N GLY A 18 -43.00 28.01 -100.30
CA GLY A 18 -43.67 26.84 -100.89
C GLY A 18 -42.83 26.08 -101.93
N GLU A 19 -41.53 26.36 -102.03
CA GLU A 19 -40.62 25.62 -102.90
C GLU A 19 -40.19 24.31 -102.25
N ILE A 20 -40.13 23.23 -103.02
CA ILE A 20 -39.62 21.94 -102.53
C ILE A 20 -38.08 22.02 -102.49
N VAL A 21 -37.50 21.99 -101.30
CA VAL A 21 -36.04 22.05 -101.09
C VAL A 21 -35.52 20.71 -100.59
N ASP A 22 -34.47 20.19 -101.24
CA ASP A 22 -33.75 19.03 -100.72
C ASP A 22 -32.70 19.51 -99.69
N PRO A 23 -32.72 19.01 -98.44
CA PRO A 23 -31.73 19.34 -97.41
C PRO A 23 -30.28 19.06 -97.81
N GLY A 24 -30.02 18.22 -98.83
CA GLY A 24 -28.70 17.94 -99.39
C GLY A 24 -28.15 19.03 -100.32
N MET A 25 -28.98 19.98 -100.78
CA MET A 25 -28.55 21.05 -101.70
C MET A 25 -27.44 21.92 -101.08
N ASN A 26 -26.47 22.32 -101.88
CA ASN A 26 -25.42 23.25 -101.43
C ASN A 26 -25.89 24.71 -101.53
N LEU A 27 -25.17 25.60 -100.86
CA LEU A 27 -25.51 27.04 -100.80
C LEU A 27 -25.62 27.69 -102.17
N VAL A 28 -24.79 27.26 -103.14
CA VAL A 28 -24.77 27.82 -104.50
C VAL A 28 -26.06 27.45 -105.25
N TYR A 29 -26.47 26.18 -105.20
CA TYR A 29 -27.73 25.72 -105.81
C TYR A 29 -28.96 26.34 -105.15
N LEU A 30 -28.95 26.53 -103.83
CA LEU A 30 -30.05 27.18 -103.12
C LEU A 30 -30.20 28.66 -103.52
N LYS A 31 -29.10 29.40 -103.63
CA LYS A 31 -29.12 30.80 -104.13
C LYS A 31 -29.66 30.89 -105.55
N GLN A 32 -29.23 29.98 -106.42
CA GLN A 32 -29.71 29.93 -107.80
C GLN A 32 -31.22 29.65 -107.86
N LYS A 33 -31.69 28.69 -107.06
CA LYS A 33 -33.11 28.33 -106.99
C LYS A 33 -33.98 29.47 -106.45
N LEU A 34 -33.47 30.21 -105.46
CA LEU A 34 -34.14 31.39 -104.91
C LEU A 34 -34.36 32.48 -105.96
N ILE A 35 -33.31 32.84 -106.71
CA ILE A 35 -33.38 33.87 -107.77
C ILE A 35 -34.33 33.45 -108.91
N GLN A 36 -34.49 32.15 -109.13
CA GLN A 36 -35.38 31.60 -110.16
C GLN A 36 -36.81 31.31 -109.64
N SER A 37 -37.06 31.48 -108.34
CA SER A 37 -38.39 31.23 -107.78
C SER A 37 -39.38 32.27 -108.27
N LYS A 38 -40.62 31.83 -108.47
CA LYS A 38 -41.73 32.70 -108.89
C LYS A 38 -41.90 33.90 -107.95
N ALA A 39 -41.75 33.69 -106.64
CA ALA A 39 -41.88 34.74 -105.64
C ALA A 39 -40.80 35.83 -105.78
N TYR A 40 -39.55 35.46 -106.10
CA TYR A 40 -38.45 36.40 -106.30
C TYR A 40 -38.62 37.21 -107.60
N LEU A 41 -39.19 36.60 -108.64
CA LEU A 41 -39.48 37.27 -109.91
C LEU A 41 -40.71 38.19 -109.84
N GLU A 42 -41.63 37.92 -108.91
CA GLU A 42 -42.83 38.73 -108.67
C GLU A 42 -42.54 39.92 -107.74
N ASP A 43 -41.80 39.70 -106.65
CA ASP A 43 -41.45 40.73 -105.67
C ASP A 43 -40.07 40.45 -105.06
N GLU A 44 -39.03 40.97 -105.71
CA GLU A 44 -37.64 40.81 -105.27
C GLU A 44 -37.41 41.46 -103.88
N GLU A 45 -38.05 42.60 -103.62
CA GLU A 45 -37.89 43.35 -102.38
C GLU A 45 -38.46 42.57 -101.20
N PHE A 46 -39.65 41.97 -101.37
CA PHE A 46 -40.23 41.07 -100.38
C PHE A 46 -39.31 39.88 -100.02
N VAL A 47 -38.71 39.22 -101.01
CA VAL A 47 -37.84 38.06 -100.74
C VAL A 47 -36.50 38.48 -100.11
N CYS A 48 -36.00 39.67 -100.43
CA CYS A 48 -34.83 40.24 -99.76
C CYS A 48 -35.13 40.58 -98.28
N ASP A 49 -36.22 41.30 -98.00
CA ASP A 49 -36.62 41.67 -96.64
C ASP A 49 -36.90 40.43 -95.77
N PHE A 50 -37.54 39.42 -96.37
CA PHE A 50 -37.80 38.15 -95.70
C PHE A 50 -36.51 37.40 -95.37
N SER A 51 -35.56 37.35 -96.31
CA SER A 51 -34.25 36.74 -96.09
C SER A 51 -33.46 37.48 -95.01
N ASP A 52 -33.48 38.81 -95.02
CA ASP A 52 -32.81 39.64 -94.03
C ASP A 52 -33.40 39.41 -92.63
N THR A 53 -34.73 39.29 -92.52
CA THR A 53 -35.43 38.95 -91.28
C THR A 53 -35.01 37.57 -90.75
N THR A 54 -34.99 36.53 -91.58
CA THR A 54 -34.54 35.18 -91.16
C THR A 54 -33.09 35.18 -90.66
N ILE A 55 -32.22 35.95 -91.31
CA ILE A 55 -30.81 36.08 -90.89
C ILE A 55 -30.71 36.82 -89.56
N GLU A 56 -31.46 37.92 -89.38
CA GLU A 56 -31.51 38.68 -88.14
C GLU A 56 -31.99 37.82 -86.97
N ASP A 57 -33.07 37.06 -87.15
CA ASP A 57 -33.63 36.14 -86.15
C ASP A 57 -32.60 35.07 -85.74
N ARG A 58 -31.93 34.42 -86.70
CA ARG A 58 -30.86 33.45 -86.39
C ARG A 58 -29.72 34.11 -85.62
N MET A 59 -29.29 35.30 -86.03
CA MET A 59 -28.19 36.02 -85.40
C MET A 59 -28.53 36.48 -83.98
N GLU A 60 -29.78 36.89 -83.74
CA GLU A 60 -30.29 37.22 -82.41
C GLU A 60 -30.39 35.97 -81.54
N GLU A 61 -30.88 34.85 -82.08
CA GLU A 61 -30.94 33.57 -81.39
C GLU A 61 -29.54 33.06 -81.02
N GLU A 62 -28.56 33.14 -81.92
CA GLU A 62 -27.16 32.79 -81.62
C GLU A 62 -26.59 33.66 -80.48
N LYS A 63 -26.88 34.97 -80.48
CA LYS A 63 -26.48 35.88 -79.38
C LYS A 63 -27.18 35.55 -78.07
N ARG A 64 -28.47 35.16 -78.11
CA ARG A 64 -29.24 34.73 -76.94
C ARG A 64 -28.65 33.43 -76.38
N ARG A 65 -28.38 32.44 -77.22
CA ARG A 65 -27.73 31.18 -76.84
C ARG A 65 -26.36 31.40 -76.20
N LYS A 66 -25.54 32.30 -76.74
CA LYS A 66 -24.25 32.66 -76.13
C LYS A 66 -24.42 33.26 -74.73
N ARG A 67 -25.33 34.22 -74.56
CA ARG A 67 -25.63 34.83 -73.24
C ARG A 67 -26.15 33.80 -72.23
N GLU A 68 -27.03 32.90 -72.67
CA GLU A 68 -27.58 31.82 -71.84
C GLU A 68 -26.50 30.80 -71.44
N GLU A 69 -25.61 30.45 -72.36
CA GLU A 69 -24.47 29.57 -72.11
C GLU A 69 -23.45 30.19 -71.16
N GLU A 70 -23.11 31.46 -71.34
CA GLU A 70 -22.26 32.21 -70.40
C GLU A 70 -22.89 32.27 -69.01
N HIS A 71 -24.19 32.57 -68.92
CA HIS A 71 -24.91 32.58 -67.66
C HIS A 71 -24.93 31.18 -67.01
N ARG A 72 -25.18 30.13 -67.80
CA ARG A 72 -25.16 28.73 -67.34
C ARG A 72 -23.79 28.36 -66.79
N MET A 73 -22.72 28.68 -67.50
CA MET A 73 -21.34 28.43 -67.07
C MET A 73 -21.01 29.19 -65.78
N LYS A 74 -21.46 30.44 -65.66
CA LYS A 74 -21.28 31.26 -64.45
C LYS A 74 -22.00 30.64 -63.24
N MET A 75 -23.24 30.20 -63.42
CA MET A 75 -24.03 29.56 -62.36
C MET A 75 -23.46 28.21 -61.96
N GLU A 76 -22.98 27.41 -62.93
CA GLU A 76 -22.32 26.13 -62.63
C GLU A 76 -21.03 26.33 -61.85
N LYS A 77 -20.21 27.34 -62.21
CA LYS A 77 -19.01 27.69 -61.45
C LYS A 77 -19.35 28.07 -60.00
N TYR A 78 -20.35 28.93 -59.81
CA TYR A 78 -20.80 29.32 -58.46
C TYR A 78 -21.31 28.13 -57.64
N ARG A 79 -22.04 27.21 -58.27
CA ARG A 79 -22.50 25.97 -57.62
C ARG A 79 -21.32 25.09 -57.21
N LYS A 80 -20.33 24.88 -58.07
CA LYS A 80 -19.14 24.08 -57.74
C LYS A 80 -18.31 24.71 -56.62
N GLU A 81 -18.20 26.04 -56.61
CA GLU A 81 -17.49 26.78 -55.56
C GLU A 81 -18.17 26.63 -54.21
N THR A 82 -19.49 26.81 -54.15
CA THR A 82 -20.27 26.61 -52.92
C THR A 82 -20.27 25.15 -52.45
N GLU A 83 -20.35 24.18 -53.38
CA GLU A 83 -20.22 22.75 -53.05
C GLU A 83 -18.82 22.41 -52.50
N ASN A 84 -17.76 22.94 -53.10
CA ASN A 84 -16.40 22.76 -52.61
C ASN A 84 -16.21 23.41 -51.23
N GLU A 85 -16.73 24.62 -51.02
CA GLU A 85 -16.65 25.30 -49.72
C GLU A 85 -17.38 24.51 -48.63
N THR A 86 -18.61 24.04 -48.91
CA THR A 86 -19.36 23.22 -47.96
C THR A 86 -18.68 21.87 -47.68
N ARG A 87 -18.06 21.25 -48.69
CA ARG A 87 -17.27 20.01 -48.53
C ARG A 87 -16.03 20.25 -47.66
N MET A 88 -15.29 21.33 -47.92
CA MET A 88 -14.10 21.70 -47.14
C MET A 88 -14.46 22.04 -45.69
N ARG A 89 -15.56 22.76 -45.48
CA ARG A 89 -16.06 23.07 -44.13
C ARG A 89 -16.46 21.80 -43.37
N LYS A 90 -17.19 20.88 -44.01
CA LYS A 90 -17.53 19.58 -43.42
C LYS A 90 -16.29 18.75 -43.08
N ALA A 91 -15.28 18.73 -43.96
CA ALA A 91 -14.03 18.02 -43.70
C ALA A 91 -13.28 18.62 -42.51
N ARG A 92 -13.20 19.96 -42.41
CA ARG A 92 -12.57 20.65 -41.28
C ARG A 92 -13.30 20.38 -39.96
N LEU A 93 -14.63 20.43 -39.94
CA LEU A 93 -15.41 20.15 -38.74
C LEU A 93 -15.22 18.71 -38.27
N LYS A 94 -15.20 17.73 -39.19
CA LYS A 94 -14.92 16.32 -38.83
C LYS A 94 -13.53 16.15 -38.22
N ALA A 95 -12.51 16.77 -38.82
CA ALA A 95 -11.15 16.70 -38.29
C ALA A 95 -11.04 17.36 -36.91
N GLU A 96 -11.67 18.52 -36.71
CA GLU A 96 -11.69 19.21 -35.43
C GLU A 96 -12.43 18.39 -34.35
N GLU A 97 -13.60 17.83 -34.68
CA GLU A 97 -14.35 16.97 -33.77
C GLU A 97 -13.57 15.71 -33.39
N GLU A 98 -12.92 15.05 -34.35
CA GLU A 98 -12.08 13.88 -34.09
C GLU A 98 -10.90 14.22 -33.17
N THR A 99 -10.23 15.36 -33.40
CA THR A 99 -9.16 15.81 -32.49
C THR A 99 -9.66 16.12 -31.09
N ARG A 100 -10.83 16.76 -30.97
CA ARG A 100 -11.45 17.07 -29.67
C ARG A 100 -11.81 15.80 -28.91
N LEU A 101 -12.46 14.85 -29.57
CA LEU A 101 -12.85 13.56 -28.98
C LEU A 101 -11.63 12.76 -28.52
N ASN A 102 -10.57 12.70 -29.33
CA ASN A 102 -9.34 11.98 -28.98
C ASN A 102 -8.63 12.61 -27.77
N VAL A 103 -8.60 13.96 -27.69
CA VAL A 103 -8.04 14.66 -26.52
C VAL A 103 -8.89 14.40 -25.28
N GLU A 104 -10.21 14.55 -25.38
CA GLU A 104 -11.13 14.34 -24.25
C GLU A 104 -11.07 12.89 -23.74
N GLU A 105 -11.11 11.90 -24.64
CA GLU A 105 -10.99 10.49 -24.28
C GLU A 105 -9.66 10.17 -23.61
N LYS A 106 -8.53 10.67 -24.16
CA LYS A 106 -7.21 10.49 -23.53
C LYS A 106 -7.14 11.11 -22.14
N THR A 107 -7.73 12.29 -21.95
CA THR A 107 -7.75 12.93 -20.62
C THR A 107 -8.61 12.16 -19.63
N ARG A 108 -9.79 11.66 -20.06
CA ARG A 108 -10.67 10.86 -19.22
C ARG A 108 -10.03 9.53 -18.84
N LEU A 109 -9.45 8.81 -19.80
CA LEU A 109 -8.77 7.54 -19.56
C LEU A 109 -7.59 7.69 -18.60
N LYS A 110 -6.77 8.74 -18.75
CA LYS A 110 -5.66 9.02 -17.82
C LYS A 110 -6.16 9.28 -16.40
N ALA A 111 -7.23 10.07 -16.24
CA ALA A 111 -7.79 10.36 -14.93
C ALA A 111 -8.41 9.12 -14.27
N GLU A 112 -9.10 8.28 -15.05
CA GLU A 112 -9.68 7.03 -14.55
C GLU A 112 -8.61 6.00 -14.17
N GLU A 113 -7.56 5.87 -14.98
CA GLU A 113 -6.44 4.97 -14.69
C GLU A 113 -5.67 5.42 -13.44
N GLU A 114 -5.39 6.71 -13.29
CA GLU A 114 -4.68 7.25 -12.12
C GLU A 114 -5.49 7.06 -10.82
N THR A 115 -6.82 7.27 -10.87
CA THR A 115 -7.68 7.04 -9.71
C THR A 115 -7.77 5.56 -9.33
N ARG A 116 -7.88 4.67 -10.33
CA ARG A 116 -7.87 3.21 -10.11
C ARG A 116 -6.55 2.71 -9.53
N LEU A 117 -5.41 3.21 -10.04
CA LEU A 117 -4.08 2.85 -9.53
C LEU A 117 -3.90 3.32 -8.08
N LYS A 118 -4.23 4.58 -7.76
CA LYS A 118 -4.13 5.09 -6.39
C LYS A 118 -4.98 4.28 -5.41
N ALA A 119 -6.24 3.97 -5.78
CA ALA A 119 -7.11 3.16 -4.93
C ALA A 119 -6.59 1.71 -4.76
N GLY A 120 -6.06 1.10 -5.83
CA GLY A 120 -5.47 -0.25 -5.78
C GLY A 120 -4.19 -0.32 -4.96
N GLU A 121 -3.32 0.69 -5.06
CA GLU A 121 -2.08 0.74 -4.27
C GLU A 121 -2.37 1.02 -2.79
N GLU A 122 -3.27 1.95 -2.47
CA GLU A 122 -3.60 2.28 -1.09
C GLU A 122 -4.23 1.08 -0.36
N THR A 123 -5.12 0.34 -1.02
CA THR A 123 -5.71 -0.88 -0.47
C THR A 123 -4.67 -1.99 -0.26
N ARG A 124 -3.75 -2.18 -1.22
CA ARG A 124 -2.66 -3.16 -1.09
C ARG A 124 -1.68 -2.80 0.02
N LEU A 125 -1.31 -1.53 0.15
CA LEU A 125 -0.44 -1.02 1.21
C LEU A 125 -1.08 -1.21 2.59
N LYS A 126 -2.33 -0.79 2.77
CA LYS A 126 -3.05 -0.97 4.05
C LYS A 126 -3.16 -2.44 4.45
N ALA A 127 -3.48 -3.32 3.50
CA ALA A 127 -3.55 -4.76 3.76
C ALA A 127 -2.18 -5.35 4.13
N GLY A 128 -1.12 -4.97 3.40
CA GLY A 128 0.24 -5.42 3.66
C GLY A 128 0.79 -4.94 5.02
N GLU A 129 0.57 -3.68 5.37
CA GLU A 129 0.99 -3.13 6.66
C GLU A 129 0.22 -3.76 7.83
N GLN A 130 -1.10 -3.93 7.71
CA GLN A 130 -1.88 -4.60 8.75
C GLN A 130 -1.44 -6.06 8.95
N ALA A 131 -1.14 -6.79 7.88
CA ALA A 131 -0.64 -8.15 7.98
C ALA A 131 0.75 -8.20 8.66
N ARG A 132 1.65 -7.27 8.30
CA ARG A 132 2.98 -7.16 8.92
C ARG A 132 2.89 -6.82 10.40
N LEU A 133 2.07 -5.83 10.77
CA LEU A 133 1.88 -5.42 12.17
C LEU A 133 1.31 -6.54 13.03
N LYS A 134 0.29 -7.28 12.53
CA LYS A 134 -0.26 -8.43 13.24
C LYS A 134 0.78 -9.52 13.46
N ALA A 135 1.58 -9.85 12.44
CA ALA A 135 2.63 -10.86 12.56
C ALA A 135 3.74 -10.44 13.54
N GLU A 136 4.13 -9.17 13.52
CA GLU A 136 5.13 -8.61 14.43
C GLU A 136 4.63 -8.57 15.88
N GLU A 137 3.39 -8.15 16.11
CA GLU A 137 2.78 -8.12 17.44
C GLU A 137 2.61 -9.54 18.01
N GLU A 138 2.15 -10.51 17.21
CA GLU A 138 2.02 -11.90 17.63
C GLU A 138 3.38 -12.51 17.98
N ALA A 139 4.42 -12.24 17.18
CA ALA A 139 5.77 -12.69 17.46
C ALA A 139 6.34 -12.06 18.75
N ARG A 140 6.10 -10.76 18.96
CA ARG A 140 6.52 -10.06 20.18
C ARG A 140 5.82 -10.61 21.42
N LEU A 141 4.51 -10.84 21.36
CA LEU A 141 3.72 -11.40 22.46
C LEU A 141 4.20 -12.81 22.83
N LYS A 142 4.43 -13.68 21.84
CA LYS A 142 4.96 -15.04 22.08
C LYS A 142 6.33 -14.99 22.76
N ALA A 143 7.22 -14.11 22.30
CA ALA A 143 8.55 -13.96 22.90
C ALA A 143 8.49 -13.42 24.34
N GLU A 144 7.59 -12.45 24.61
CA GLU A 144 7.40 -11.90 25.95
C GLU A 144 6.77 -12.91 26.91
N GLU A 145 5.76 -13.68 26.47
CA GLU A 145 5.17 -14.75 27.28
C GLU A 145 6.17 -15.86 27.59
N GLU A 146 6.98 -16.29 26.60
CA GLU A 146 7.99 -17.32 26.81
C GLU A 146 9.07 -16.83 27.80
N ALA A 147 9.49 -15.57 27.70
CA ALA A 147 10.43 -14.97 28.65
C ALA A 147 9.85 -14.86 30.06
N ARG A 148 8.58 -14.42 30.19
CA ARG A 148 7.87 -14.39 31.48
C ARG A 148 7.72 -15.77 32.10
N PHE A 149 7.37 -16.77 31.30
CA PHE A 149 7.21 -18.15 31.77
C PHE A 149 8.53 -18.71 32.29
N LYS A 150 9.65 -18.55 31.55
CA LYS A 150 10.98 -18.96 32.00
C LYS A 150 11.41 -18.26 33.29
N ALA A 151 11.16 -16.96 33.39
CA ALA A 151 11.49 -16.19 34.59
C ALA A 151 10.68 -16.64 35.82
N GLU A 152 9.39 -16.92 35.65
CA GLU A 152 8.53 -17.42 36.74
C GLU A 152 8.91 -18.85 37.15
N GLU A 153 9.26 -19.71 36.19
CA GLU A 153 9.72 -21.07 36.47
C GLU A 153 11.04 -21.07 37.27
N GLU A 154 12.02 -20.27 36.85
CA GLU A 154 13.27 -20.09 37.60
C GLU A 154 13.03 -19.51 39.00
N ARG A 155 12.11 -18.54 39.14
CA ARG A 155 11.73 -18.00 40.46
C ARG A 155 11.16 -19.10 41.37
N ARG A 156 10.21 -19.90 40.87
CA ARG A 156 9.62 -21.01 41.63
C ARG A 156 10.64 -22.08 42.01
N LYS A 157 11.57 -22.38 41.10
CA LYS A 157 12.64 -23.33 41.36
C LYS A 157 13.58 -22.85 42.46
N ASN A 158 13.98 -21.58 42.41
CA ASN A 158 14.81 -20.95 43.45
C ASN A 158 14.09 -20.88 44.79
N GLU A 159 12.79 -20.57 44.80
CA GLU A 159 11.97 -20.57 46.00
C GLU A 159 11.85 -21.98 46.62
N ARG A 160 11.70 -23.02 45.79
CA ARG A 160 11.71 -24.41 46.26
C ARG A 160 13.06 -24.81 46.88
N ILE A 161 14.17 -24.43 46.25
CA ILE A 161 15.52 -24.68 46.77
C ILE A 161 15.70 -23.99 48.12
N ALA A 162 15.31 -22.72 48.23
CA ALA A 162 15.40 -21.95 49.48
C ALA A 162 14.58 -22.60 50.61
N LEU A 163 13.36 -23.07 50.32
CA LEU A 163 12.52 -23.82 51.26
C LEU A 163 13.15 -25.15 51.70
N GLU A 164 13.72 -25.91 50.76
CA GLU A 164 14.43 -27.17 51.07
C GLU A 164 15.66 -26.93 51.96
N GLU A 165 16.43 -25.87 51.67
CA GLU A 165 17.59 -25.48 52.49
C GLU A 165 17.17 -25.00 53.89
N GLU A 166 16.12 -24.19 54.00
CA GLU A 166 15.59 -23.74 55.30
C GLU A 166 15.17 -24.93 56.15
N MET A 167 14.45 -25.90 55.56
CA MET A 167 14.04 -27.13 56.24
C MET A 167 15.24 -27.97 56.67
N ARG A 168 16.29 -28.05 55.85
CA ARG A 168 17.54 -28.76 56.20
C ARG A 168 18.23 -28.10 57.39
N LEU A 169 18.42 -26.78 57.34
CA LEU A 169 19.05 -26.00 58.42
C LEU A 169 18.25 -26.09 59.72
N LYS A 170 16.91 -26.10 59.64
CA LYS A 170 16.04 -26.28 60.81
C LYS A 170 16.23 -27.65 61.45
N LYS A 171 16.36 -28.71 60.64
CA LYS A 171 16.64 -30.07 61.11
C LYS A 171 18.02 -30.18 61.75
N GLU A 172 19.04 -29.60 61.13
CA GLU A 172 20.41 -29.55 61.67
C GLU A 172 20.45 -28.80 63.01
N ARG A 173 19.79 -27.63 63.09
CA ARG A 173 19.65 -26.85 64.32
C ARG A 173 19.01 -27.66 65.43
N TRP A 174 17.91 -28.35 65.15
CA TRP A 174 17.23 -29.20 66.13
C TRP A 174 18.14 -30.32 66.66
N LEU A 175 18.93 -30.95 65.78
CA LEU A 175 19.88 -31.99 66.19
C LEU A 175 20.97 -31.45 67.11
N VAL A 176 21.48 -30.25 66.82
CA VAL A 176 22.46 -29.56 67.69
C VAL A 176 21.84 -29.20 69.03
N GLU A 177 20.63 -28.66 69.05
CA GLU A 177 19.89 -28.34 70.28
C GLU A 177 19.67 -29.59 71.15
N GLU A 178 19.37 -30.74 70.54
CA GLU A 178 19.21 -32.02 71.23
C GLU A 178 20.53 -32.51 71.85
N GLN A 179 21.64 -32.41 71.10
CA GLN A 179 22.96 -32.76 71.63
C GLN A 179 23.35 -31.87 72.81
N ILE A 180 23.11 -30.55 72.71
CA ILE A 180 23.33 -29.61 73.81
C ILE A 180 22.50 -30.01 75.02
N ARG A 181 21.22 -30.37 74.84
CA ARG A 181 20.34 -30.84 75.92
C ARG A 181 20.91 -32.07 76.62
N HIS A 182 21.35 -33.08 75.86
CA HIS A 182 21.98 -34.27 76.43
C HIS A 182 23.26 -33.96 77.21
N VAL A 183 24.11 -33.05 76.72
CA VAL A 183 25.32 -32.62 77.44
C VAL A 183 24.94 -31.91 78.75
N GLN A 184 23.96 -31.00 78.72
CA GLN A 184 23.49 -30.32 79.91
C GLN A 184 22.88 -31.28 80.94
N GLU A 185 22.13 -32.28 80.50
CA GLU A 185 21.59 -33.33 81.38
C GLU A 185 22.69 -34.19 82.01
N LYS A 186 23.65 -34.64 81.21
CA LYS A 186 24.83 -35.35 81.73
C LYS A 186 25.58 -34.50 82.75
N HIS A 187 25.79 -33.22 82.47
CA HIS A 187 26.43 -32.30 83.40
C HIS A 187 25.61 -32.13 84.70
N LYS A 188 24.28 -31.94 84.61
CA LYS A 188 23.40 -31.89 85.79
C LYS A 188 23.48 -33.17 86.62
N MET A 189 23.50 -34.33 85.98
CA MET A 189 23.66 -35.62 86.66
C MET A 189 25.03 -35.74 87.32
N SER A 190 26.11 -35.37 86.64
CA SER A 190 27.47 -35.31 87.20
C SER A 190 27.54 -34.42 88.43
N MET A 191 27.03 -33.20 88.33
CA MET A 191 26.95 -32.25 89.46
C MET A 191 26.17 -32.83 90.63
N LYS A 192 25.03 -33.49 90.38
CA LYS A 192 24.24 -34.15 91.43
C LYS A 192 25.01 -35.28 92.08
N THR A 193 25.76 -36.09 91.30
CA THR A 193 26.61 -37.15 91.85
C THR A 193 27.78 -36.59 92.66
N GLU A 194 28.43 -35.52 92.19
CA GLU A 194 29.53 -34.84 92.89
C GLU A 194 29.08 -34.23 94.22
N VAL A 195 27.89 -33.61 94.25
CA VAL A 195 27.32 -33.08 95.49
C VAL A 195 27.04 -34.22 96.49
N LEU A 196 26.47 -35.33 96.01
CA LEU A 196 26.20 -36.51 96.86
C LEU A 196 27.49 -37.17 97.37
N THR A 197 28.51 -37.32 96.52
CA THR A 197 29.80 -37.89 96.95
C THR A 197 30.51 -36.95 97.92
N ARG A 198 30.48 -35.64 97.70
CA ARG A 198 31.06 -34.65 98.62
C ARG A 198 30.33 -34.63 99.97
N LYS A 199 29.00 -34.78 99.96
CA LYS A 199 28.21 -34.94 101.19
C LYS A 199 28.60 -36.23 101.93
N ARG A 200 28.70 -37.36 101.24
CA ARG A 200 29.14 -38.64 101.82
C ARG A 200 30.55 -38.57 102.40
N MET A 201 31.48 -37.91 101.71
CA MET A 201 32.85 -37.70 102.19
C MET A 201 32.88 -36.82 103.44
N ASN A 202 32.07 -35.75 103.49
CA ASN A 202 31.92 -34.94 104.70
C ASN A 202 31.33 -35.73 105.87
N GLU A 203 30.32 -36.58 105.62
CA GLU A 203 29.76 -37.48 106.63
C GLU A 203 30.80 -38.48 107.15
N GLN A 204 31.62 -39.07 106.26
CA GLN A 204 32.74 -39.93 106.64
C GLN A 204 33.80 -39.18 107.45
N ASN A 205 34.18 -37.97 107.06
CA ASN A 205 35.14 -37.15 107.81
C ASN A 205 34.59 -36.78 109.20
N GLN A 206 33.29 -36.51 109.33
CA GLN A 206 32.65 -36.28 110.63
C GLN A 206 32.68 -37.52 111.53
N LEU A 207 32.48 -38.71 110.95
CA LEU A 207 32.60 -39.97 111.69
C LEU A 207 34.06 -40.22 112.13
N LEU A 208 35.03 -39.98 111.25
CA LEU A 208 36.46 -40.13 111.54
C LEU A 208 36.90 -39.20 112.69
N ASN A 209 36.46 -37.94 112.67
CA ASN A 209 36.73 -36.99 113.76
C ASN A 209 36.13 -37.46 115.09
N LYS A 210 34.91 -38.02 115.09
CA LYS A 210 34.29 -38.58 116.29
C LYS A 210 35.00 -39.83 116.81
N GLU A 211 35.58 -40.63 115.93
CA GLU A 211 36.42 -41.77 116.32
C GLU A 211 37.77 -41.33 116.90
N GLN A 212 38.36 -40.25 116.37
CA GLN A 212 39.55 -39.62 116.96
C GLN A 212 39.27 -39.00 118.33
N GLU A 213 38.16 -38.27 118.48
CA GLU A 213 37.72 -37.71 119.77
C GLU A 213 37.49 -38.80 120.82
N LYS A 214 36.92 -39.96 120.43
CA LYS A 214 36.84 -41.13 121.32
C LYS A 214 38.19 -41.76 121.64
N SER A 215 39.12 -41.79 120.70
CA SER A 215 40.48 -42.31 120.95
C SER A 215 41.30 -41.40 121.86
N ASP A 216 41.03 -40.09 121.83
CA ASP A 216 41.63 -39.10 122.72
C ASP A 216 40.98 -39.11 124.12
N GLU A 217 39.67 -39.40 124.23
CA GLU A 217 38.97 -39.65 125.51
C GLU A 217 39.41 -40.98 126.18
N ASP A 218 39.74 -42.01 125.41
CA ASP A 218 40.27 -43.30 125.92
C ASP A 218 41.78 -43.24 126.28
N MET A 219 42.46 -42.11 126.04
CA MET A 219 43.88 -41.88 126.38
C MET A 219 44.11 -40.93 127.58
N GLU A 220 43.08 -40.60 128.37
CA GLU A 220 43.24 -39.90 129.66
C GLU A 220 43.36 -40.88 130.83
N VAL A 221 44.55 -41.47 131.00
CA VAL A 221 44.92 -42.30 132.16
C VAL A 221 45.54 -41.42 133.28
N PRO A 222 45.18 -41.61 134.57
CA PRO A 222 45.46 -40.64 135.64
C PRO A 222 46.91 -40.70 136.13
N GLN A 223 47.58 -39.55 136.28
CA GLN A 223 48.93 -39.49 136.86
C GLN A 223 48.97 -38.80 138.23
N ALA A 224 49.24 -39.60 139.26
CA ALA A 224 49.91 -39.17 140.48
C ALA A 224 51.11 -40.09 140.75
N ILE A 225 52.20 -39.49 141.25
CA ILE A 225 53.42 -40.06 141.91
C ILE A 225 54.75 -39.96 141.12
N LYS A 226 55.40 -38.79 141.32
CA LYS A 226 56.77 -38.52 141.86
C LYS A 226 58.05 -39.16 141.27
N LYS A 227 58.96 -38.22 140.89
CA LYS A 227 60.37 -38.01 141.29
C LYS A 227 61.54 -38.89 140.76
N VAL A 228 62.44 -38.16 140.07
CA VAL A 228 63.92 -38.08 140.24
C VAL A 228 64.80 -39.24 139.73
N VAL A 229 65.47 -39.01 138.58
CA VAL A 229 66.88 -39.31 138.24
C VAL A 229 67.28 -38.27 137.15
N VAL A 230 67.91 -37.11 137.44
CA VAL A 230 69.34 -36.79 137.68
C VAL A 230 70.29 -36.98 136.47
N PHE A 231 70.72 -35.81 135.91
CA PHE A 231 72.05 -35.47 135.32
C PHE A 231 72.45 -36.09 133.97
N LYS A 232 73.22 -35.46 133.05
CA LYS A 232 73.80 -34.11 132.83
C LYS A 232 74.48 -34.18 131.43
N SER A 233 74.52 -33.05 130.73
CA SER A 233 75.59 -32.55 129.80
C SER A 233 74.93 -31.82 128.64
N GLU A 234 74.83 -30.49 128.68
CA GLU A 234 75.88 -29.47 128.46
C GLU A 234 76.23 -29.25 126.97
N GLN A 235 75.79 -28.07 126.51
CA GLN A 235 76.43 -27.15 125.56
C GLN A 235 76.56 -27.65 124.10
N VAL A 236 76.38 -26.82 123.07
CA VAL A 236 77.17 -25.64 122.71
C VAL A 236 76.41 -24.85 121.61
N HIS A 237 76.54 -23.51 121.71
CA HIS A 237 76.46 -22.35 120.80
C HIS A 237 76.01 -22.51 119.32
N ALA A 238 75.50 -21.49 118.62
CA ALA A 238 75.67 -20.04 118.73
C ALA A 238 74.47 -19.28 118.11
#